data_AF-A0A061F707-F1
#
_entry.id   AF-A0A061F707-F1
#
_cell.length_a   1.000
_cell.length_b   1.000
_cell.length_c   1.000
_cell.angle_alpha   90.00
_cell.angle_beta   90.00
_cell.angle_gamma   90.00
#
_symmetry.space_group_name_H-M   'P 1'
#
loop_
_entity.id
_entity.type
_entity.pdbx_description
1 polymer ?
#
loop_
_entity_poly.entity_id
_entity_poly.type
_entity_poly.pdbx_seq_one_letter_code
_entity_poly.pdbx_strand_id
1 'polypeptide(L)'
;MVEYPLSTQITNALKRPLRKSLPRLVARSSISMYEGYGKQDDNLLQFARLGFKLLQHLHKNEISEIYRWNISCVDQLPDYMKLFCREL
;
A
#
# COMPACT_ATOMS: atom_id res chain seq x y z
N MET A 1 22.69 5.30 22.05
CA MET A 1 21.35 5.30 22.65
C MET A 1 20.33 5.34 21.52
N VAL A 2 19.81 4.19 21.09
CA VAL A 2 18.81 4.09 20.00
C VAL A 2 17.60 3.38 20.59
N GLU A 3 16.73 4.13 21.25
CA GLU A 3 15.50 3.58 21.86
C GLU A 3 14.21 4.08 21.19
N TYR A 4 14.30 4.69 20.01
CA TYR A 4 13.13 5.27 19.34
C TYR A 4 12.66 4.47 18.11
N PRO A 5 11.42 3.93 18.11
CA PRO A 5 10.74 3.30 19.22
C PRO A 5 10.71 1.78 18.99
N LEU A 6 11.54 1.06 19.75
CA LEU A 6 11.57 -0.40 19.77
C LEU A 6 10.19 -1.00 20.15
N SER A 7 9.45 -0.31 21.03
CA SER A 7 8.09 -0.68 21.44
C SER A 7 7.12 -0.79 20.28
N THR A 8 7.17 0.13 19.31
CA THR A 8 6.35 0.10 18.09
C THR A 8 6.68 -1.11 17.23
N GLN A 9 7.97 -1.47 17.12
CA GLN A 9 8.39 -2.65 16.37
C GLN A 9 7.91 -3.94 17.04
N ILE A 10 8.05 -4.04 18.36
CA ILE A 10 7.55 -5.17 19.14
C ILE A 10 6.03 -5.30 18.96
N THR A 11 5.29 -4.19 19.13
CA THR A 11 3.83 -4.17 18.96
C THR A 11 3.42 -4.60 17.55
N ASN A 12 4.12 -4.12 16.51
CA ASN A 12 3.84 -4.49 15.13
C ASN A 12 4.17 -5.96 14.85
N ALA A 13 5.29 -6.47 15.37
CA ALA A 13 5.69 -7.87 15.22
C ALA A 13 4.73 -8.83 15.93
N LEU A 14 4.19 -8.45 17.10
CA LEU A 14 3.17 -9.19 17.82
C LEU A 14 1.83 -9.21 17.06
N LYS A 15 1.43 -8.09 16.44
CA LYS A 15 0.23 -8.04 15.58
C LYS A 15 0.39 -8.91 14.34
N ARG A 16 1.53 -8.78 13.64
CA ARG A 16 1.83 -9.58 12.46
C ARG A 16 3.34 -9.75 12.28
N PRO A 17 3.87 -10.98 12.42
CA PRO A 17 5.30 -11.24 12.22
C PRO A 17 5.76 -10.85 10.82
N LEU A 18 6.99 -10.33 10.69
CA LEU A 18 7.57 -9.92 9.40
C LEU A 18 7.50 -11.03 8.34
N ARG A 19 7.77 -12.29 8.72
CA ARG A 19 7.72 -13.45 7.81
C ARG A 19 6.32 -13.73 7.25
N LYS A 20 5.27 -13.31 7.93
CA LYS A 20 3.87 -13.46 7.50
C LYS A 20 3.34 -12.20 6.82
N SER A 21 4.14 -11.16 6.73
CA SER A 21 3.75 -9.86 6.18
C SER A 21 4.19 -9.74 4.74
N LEU A 22 3.32 -9.16 3.90
CA LEU A 22 3.68 -8.87 2.52
C LEU A 22 4.64 -7.67 2.51
N PRO A 23 5.81 -7.79 1.84
CA PRO A 23 6.80 -6.71 1.79
C PRO A 23 6.22 -5.36 1.38
N ARG A 24 5.23 -5.36 0.47
CA ARG A 24 4.54 -4.14 0.02
C ARG A 24 3.71 -3.46 1.10
N LEU A 25 3.02 -4.22 1.95
CA LEU A 25 2.20 -3.67 3.03
C LEU A 25 3.06 -3.04 4.13
N VAL A 26 4.20 -3.66 4.44
CA VAL A 26 5.11 -3.18 5.49
C VAL A 26 6.08 -2.11 5.00
N ALA A 27 6.26 -1.96 3.69
CA ALA A 27 7.21 -1.01 3.09
C ALA A 27 7.03 0.42 3.63
N ARG A 28 5.79 0.90 3.78
CA ARG A 28 5.52 2.25 4.31
C ARG A 28 6.02 2.40 5.75
N SER A 29 5.69 1.45 6.62
CA SER A 29 6.18 1.47 8.01
C SER A 29 7.69 1.32 8.09
N SER A 30 8.29 0.50 7.23
CA SER A 30 9.73 0.30 7.19
C SER A 30 10.49 1.55 6.74
N ILE A 31 9.98 2.29 5.73
CA ILE A 31 10.55 3.57 5.30
C ILE A 31 10.48 4.59 6.44
N SER A 32 9.32 4.73 7.08
CA SER A 32 9.12 5.66 8.19
C SER A 32 9.98 5.30 9.41
N MET A 33 10.15 4.01 9.71
CA MET A 33 11.05 3.55 10.76
C MET A 33 12.50 3.89 10.40
N TYR A 34 12.93 3.57 9.17
CA TYR A 34 14.30 3.85 8.72
C TYR A 34 14.65 5.33 8.89
N GLU A 35 13.71 6.23 8.56
CA GLU A 35 13.79 7.69 8.75
C GLU A 35 13.94 8.15 10.22
N GLY A 36 13.59 7.33 11.21
CA GLY A 36 13.73 7.68 12.63
C GLY A 36 15.09 7.36 13.26
N TYR A 37 15.94 6.54 12.62
CA TYR A 37 17.15 5.98 13.26
C TYR A 37 18.39 6.90 13.32
N GLY A 38 18.33 8.11 12.73
CA GLY A 38 19.36 9.14 12.90
C GLY A 38 20.71 8.92 12.19
N LYS A 39 21.00 7.71 11.70
CA LYS A 39 22.12 7.39 10.78
C LYS A 39 21.55 6.74 9.51
N GLN A 40 20.96 7.54 8.63
CA GLN A 40 20.45 7.06 7.36
C GLN A 40 21.44 7.30 6.23
N ASP A 41 21.56 6.30 5.37
CA ASP A 41 21.98 6.52 3.99
C ASP A 41 20.83 7.24 3.25
N ASP A 42 21.06 8.52 2.93
CA ASP A 42 20.08 9.38 2.24
C ASP A 42 19.72 8.85 0.85
N ASN A 43 20.68 8.26 0.14
CA ASN A 43 20.45 7.69 -1.19
C ASN A 43 19.50 6.48 -1.08
N LEU A 44 19.71 5.63 -0.08
CA LEU A 44 18.82 4.49 0.17
C LEU A 44 17.40 4.95 0.53
N LEU A 45 17.26 5.97 1.39
CA LEU A 45 15.95 6.50 1.77
C LEU A 45 15.22 7.13 0.58
N GLN A 46 15.92 7.91 -0.25
CA GLN A 46 15.37 8.49 -1.48
C GLN A 46 14.93 7.40 -2.46
N PHE A 47 15.77 6.38 -2.66
CA PHE A 47 15.47 5.26 -3.54
C PHE A 47 14.21 4.50 -3.07
N ALA A 48 14.12 4.18 -1.78
CA ALA A 48 12.96 3.50 -1.21
C ALA A 48 11.66 4.31 -1.37
N ARG A 49 11.72 5.63 -1.14
CA ARG A 49 10.58 6.54 -1.35
C ARG A 49 10.14 6.61 -2.81
N LEU A 50 11.09 6.72 -3.73
CA LEU A 50 10.80 6.78 -5.17
C LEU A 50 10.16 5.48 -5.64
N GLY A 51 10.73 4.33 -5.28
CA GLY A 51 10.19 3.02 -5.63
C GLY A 51 8.77 2.81 -5.09
N PHE A 52 8.50 3.26 -3.85
CA PHE A 52 7.15 3.19 -3.27
C PHE A 52 6.15 4.06 -4.06
N LYS A 53 6.51 5.30 -4.40
CA LYS A 53 5.65 6.21 -5.17
C LYS A 53 5.37 5.68 -6.58
N LEU A 54 6.38 5.14 -7.26
CA LEU A 54 6.24 4.56 -8.59
C LEU A 54 5.21 3.42 -8.59
N LEU A 55 5.34 2.48 -7.66
CA LEU A 55 4.41 1.36 -7.53
C LEU A 55 3.00 1.83 -7.16
N GLN A 56 2.89 2.82 -6.28
CA GLN A 56 1.60 3.39 -5.92
C GLN A 56 0.91 4.03 -7.14
N HIS A 57 1.68 4.70 -8.02
CA HIS A 57 1.15 5.25 -9.25
C HIS A 57 0.69 4.15 -10.22
N LEU A 58 1.48 3.08 -10.41
CA LEU A 58 1.10 1.93 -11.22
C LEU A 58 -0.20 1.29 -10.72
N HIS A 59 -0.31 1.03 -9.41
CA HIS A 59 -1.53 0.46 -8.83
C HIS A 59 -2.75 1.36 -9.01
N LYS A 60 -2.60 2.69 -8.95
CA LYS A 60 -3.70 3.62 -9.26
C LYS A 60 -4.16 3.49 -10.70
N ASN A 61 -3.22 3.34 -11.64
CA ASN A 61 -3.55 3.16 -13.05
C ASN A 61 -4.27 1.82 -13.26
N GLU A 62 -3.74 0.72 -12.70
CA GLU A 62 -4.38 -0.61 -12.74
C GLU A 62 -5.81 -0.57 -12.18
N ILE A 63 -6.00 0.08 -11.02
CA ILE A 63 -7.32 0.24 -10.41
C ILE A 63 -8.26 1.05 -11.31
N SER A 64 -7.78 2.15 -11.90
CA SER A 64 -8.56 2.96 -12.83
C SER A 64 -9.03 2.15 -14.04
N GLU A 65 -8.17 1.28 -14.58
CA GLU A 65 -8.50 0.38 -15.67
C GLU A 65 -9.55 -0.66 -15.28
N ILE A 66 -9.43 -1.24 -14.08
CA ILE A 66 -10.42 -2.17 -13.53
C ILE A 66 -11.78 -1.49 -13.36
N TYR A 67 -11.82 -0.26 -12.82
CA TYR A 67 -13.06 0.50 -12.69
C TYR A 67 -13.69 0.80 -14.05
N ARG A 68 -12.88 1.21 -15.03
CA ARG A 68 -13.36 1.49 -16.39
C ARG A 68 -13.99 0.24 -17.02
N TRP A 69 -13.34 -0.91 -16.88
CA TRP A 69 -13.87 -2.17 -17.37
C TRP A 69 -15.18 -2.56 -16.66
N ASN A 70 -15.23 -2.41 -15.32
CA ASN A 70 -16.43 -2.69 -14.54
C ASN A 70 -17.63 -1.85 -15.03
N ILE A 71 -17.46 -0.53 -15.19
CA ILE A 71 -18.52 0.35 -15.70
C ILE A 71 -18.97 -0.08 -17.09
N SER A 72 -18.03 -0.37 -18.00
CA SER A 72 -18.35 -0.82 -19.35
C SER A 72 -19.15 -2.14 -19.35
N CYS A 73 -18.83 -3.06 -18.44
CA CYS A 73 -19.62 -4.29 -18.28
C CYS A 73 -21.02 -4.00 -17.73
N VAL A 74 -21.17 -3.07 -16.78
CA VAL A 74 -22.48 -2.67 -16.24
C VAL A 74 -23.35 -2.01 -17.30
N ASP A 75 -22.79 -1.19 -18.19
CA ASP A 75 -23.52 -0.54 -19.28
C ASP A 75 -24.13 -1.56 -20.26
N GLN A 76 -23.46 -2.71 -20.45
CA GLN A 76 -23.89 -3.80 -21.32
C GLN A 76 -25.01 -4.67 -20.71
N LEU A 77 -25.31 -4.51 -19.42
CA LEU A 77 -26.35 -5.32 -18.75
C LEU A 77 -27.78 -4.84 -19.12
N PRO A 78 -28.78 -5.72 -19.06
CA PRO A 78 -30.18 -5.32 -19.10
C PRO A 78 -30.54 -4.36 -17.94
N ASP A 79 -31.46 -3.42 -18.18
CA ASP A 79 -31.75 -2.34 -17.22
C ASP A 79 -32.22 -2.82 -15.84
N TYR A 80 -32.92 -3.96 -15.77
CA TYR A 80 -33.34 -4.55 -14.50
C TYR A 80 -32.17 -5.10 -13.66
N MET A 81 -31.02 -5.42 -14.28
CA MET A 81 -29.82 -5.89 -13.58
C MET A 81 -28.92 -4.72 -13.12
N LYS A 82 -28.95 -3.58 -13.83
CA LYS A 82 -28.17 -2.39 -13.46
C LYS A 82 -28.53 -1.81 -12.09
N LEU A 83 -29.77 -2.03 -11.63
CA LEU A 83 -30.25 -1.56 -10.33
C LEU A 83 -29.48 -2.23 -9.17
N PHE A 84 -29.22 -3.54 -9.25
CA PHE A 84 -28.46 -4.26 -8.23
C PHE A 84 -26.99 -3.82 -8.13
N CYS A 85 -26.38 -3.40 -9.24
CA CYS A 85 -25.00 -2.92 -9.25
C CYS A 85 -24.82 -1.51 -8.65
N ARG A 86 -25.89 -0.72 -8.52
CA ARG A 86 -25.85 0.63 -7.92
C ARG A 86 -26.05 0.65 -6.41
N GLU A 87 -26.62 -0.42 -5.84
CA GLU A 87 -26.92 -0.54 -4.41
C GLU A 87 -25.82 -1.28 -3.62
N LEU A 88 -24.84 -1.88 -4.30
CA LEU A 88 -23.64 -2.50 -3.72
C LEU A 88 -22.46 -1.51 -3.68
#